data_AF-A0A6M3L9S5-F1
#
_entry.id   AF-A0A6M3L9S5-F1
#
_cell.length_a   1.000
_cell.length_b   1.000
_cell.length_c   1.000
_cell.angle_alpha   90.00
_cell.angle_beta   90.00
_cell.angle_gamma   90.00
#
_symmetry.space_group_name_H-M   'P 1'
#
loop_
_entity.id
_entity.type
_entity.pdbx_description
1 polymer ?
#
loop_
_entity_poly.entity_id
_entity_poly.type
_entity_poly.pdbx_seq_one_letter_code
_entity_poly.pdbx_strand_id
1 'polypeptide(L)'
;MAKCPLCGGSGLVPFIKEGKVIPHAYLNCTCKPEPVDHYEPLKPDDFDYPMSSDFRAASFEYCGQADTGAIHQALPLEQPTTREVIHRHSDMSQRDFALLKEHDNIIKYLLSKEKRKEKRQDYY
;
A
#
# COMPACT_ATOMS: atom_id res chain seq x y z
N MET A 1 14.61 31.56 1.64
CA MET A 1 14.11 30.51 0.72
C MET A 1 12.61 30.64 0.62
N ALA A 2 12.05 30.82 -0.58
CA ALA A 2 10.60 30.90 -0.75
C ALA A 2 9.99 29.52 -0.45
N LYS A 3 9.08 29.45 0.52
CA LYS A 3 8.33 28.22 0.82
C LYS A 3 7.33 28.00 -0.32
N CYS A 4 7.18 26.75 -0.78
CA CYS A 4 6.22 26.45 -1.84
C CYS A 4 4.80 26.83 -1.38
N PRO A 5 4.02 27.57 -2.19
CA PRO A 5 2.72 28.12 -1.79
C PRO A 5 1.66 27.04 -1.59
N LEU A 6 1.81 25.88 -2.23
CA LEU A 6 0.87 24.75 -2.12
C LEU A 6 1.08 23.94 -0.84
N CYS A 7 2.33 23.59 -0.54
CA CYS A 7 2.69 22.74 0.60
C CYS A 7 3.11 23.55 1.85
N GLY A 8 3.26 24.88 1.76
CA GLY A 8 3.81 25.70 2.84
C GLY A 8 5.25 25.32 3.23
N GLY A 9 5.94 24.54 2.39
CA GLY A 9 7.24 23.94 2.67
C GLY A 9 7.21 22.58 3.39
N SER A 10 6.04 22.00 3.70
CA SER A 10 5.94 20.70 4.40
C SER A 10 6.16 19.49 3.49
N GLY A 11 6.06 19.65 2.17
CA GLY A 11 6.05 18.53 1.22
C GLY A 11 4.73 17.75 1.17
N LEU A 12 3.72 18.14 1.96
CA LEU A 12 2.44 17.44 2.07
C LEU A 12 1.27 18.39 1.80
N VAL A 13 0.26 17.91 1.09
CA VAL A 13 -1.00 18.63 0.85
C VAL A 13 -2.18 17.79 1.35
N PRO A 14 -3.22 18.41 1.95
CA PRO A 14 -4.38 17.67 2.44
C PRO A 14 -5.14 17.00 1.29
N PHE A 15 -5.61 15.78 1.51
CA PHE A 15 -6.42 15.07 0.53
C PHE A 15 -7.87 15.57 0.57
N ILE A 16 -8.39 16.00 -0.58
CA ILE A 16 -9.74 16.52 -0.74
C ILE A 16 -10.52 15.56 -1.62
N LYS A 17 -11.64 15.05 -1.11
CA LYS A 17 -12.59 14.23 -1.87
C LYS A 17 -13.97 14.88 -1.79
N GLU A 18 -14.60 15.12 -2.94
CA GLU A 18 -15.93 15.75 -3.03
C GLU A 18 -16.01 17.10 -2.27
N GLY A 19 -14.94 17.88 -2.31
CA GLY A 19 -14.86 19.20 -1.64
C GLY A 19 -14.67 19.13 -0.12
N LYS A 20 -14.57 17.93 0.48
CA LYS A 20 -14.28 17.75 1.90
C LYS A 20 -12.83 17.32 2.10
N VAL A 21 -12.14 17.97 3.04
CA VAL A 21 -10.81 17.55 3.50
C VAL A 21 -10.98 16.29 4.34
N ILE A 22 -10.34 15.19 3.93
CA ILE A 22 -10.34 13.96 4.72
C ILE A 22 -9.29 14.12 5.82
N PRO A 23 -9.67 14.04 7.11
CA PRO A 23 -8.72 14.17 8.20
C PRO A 23 -7.70 13.03 8.15
N HIS A 24 -6.44 13.35 8.46
CA HIS A 24 -5.30 12.42 8.45
C HIS A 24 -4.91 11.82 7.09
N ALA A 25 -5.51 12.28 5.99
CA ALA A 25 -5.11 11.89 4.64
C ALA A 25 -4.34 13.03 3.96
N TYR A 26 -3.13 12.75 3.51
CA TYR A 26 -2.25 13.70 2.84
C TYR A 26 -1.69 13.09 1.55
N LEU A 27 -1.47 13.94 0.56
CA LEU A 27 -0.74 13.61 -0.67
C LEU A 27 0.64 14.25 -0.63
N ASN A 28 1.60 13.63 -1.31
CA ASN A 28 2.88 14.26 -1.57
C ASN A 28 2.66 15.46 -2.50
N CYS A 29 3.17 16.62 -2.10
CA CYS A 29 3.22 17.77 -2.99
C CYS A 29 4.29 17.53 -4.06
N THR A 30 4.09 18.09 -5.25
CA THR A 30 5.10 18.11 -6.32
C THR A 30 6.43 18.75 -5.90
N CYS A 31 6.40 19.58 -4.84
CA CYS A 31 7.57 20.18 -4.21
C CYS A 31 8.46 19.15 -3.47
N LYS A 32 7.91 17.96 -3.14
CA LYS A 32 8.59 16.94 -2.35
C LYS A 32 9.46 16.07 -3.27
N PRO A 33 10.77 15.95 -3.02
CA PRO A 33 11.61 15.04 -3.77
C PRO A 33 11.11 13.61 -3.58
N GLU A 34 11.03 12.86 -4.68
CA GLU A 34 10.74 11.42 -4.59
C GLU A 34 11.82 10.76 -3.72
N PRO A 35 11.45 9.81 -2.86
CA PRO A 35 12.44 8.98 -2.22
C PRO A 35 13.25 8.35 -3.34
N VAL A 36 14.54 8.66 -3.39
CA VAL A 36 15.45 7.93 -4.25
C VAL A 36 15.45 6.53 -3.69
N ASP A 37 14.82 5.59 -4.40
CA ASP A 37 14.95 4.19 -4.08
C ASP A 37 16.44 3.86 -4.25
N HIS A 38 17.15 3.87 -3.12
CA HIS A 38 18.53 3.42 -3.06
C HIS A 38 18.51 1.89 -3.10
N TYR A 39 18.27 1.34 -4.28
CA TYR A 39 18.60 -0.05 -4.53
C TYR A 39 20.11 -0.17 -4.34
N GLU A 40 20.54 -1.00 -3.39
CA GLU A 40 21.93 -1.38 -3.31
C GLU A 40 22.33 -2.01 -4.65
N PRO A 41 23.55 -1.74 -5.17
CA PRO A 41 24.05 -2.46 -6.32
C PRO A 41 24.00 -3.96 -6.04
N LEU A 42 23.39 -4.73 -6.95
CA LEU A 42 23.32 -6.19 -6.82
C LEU A 42 24.72 -6.76 -6.61
N LYS A 43 24.88 -7.51 -5.52
CA LYS A 43 26.10 -8.27 -5.24
C LYS A 43 26.00 -9.63 -5.94
N PRO A 44 27.13 -10.24 -6.32
CA PRO A 44 27.13 -11.60 -6.86
C PRO A 44 26.42 -12.62 -5.94
N ASP A 45 26.48 -12.41 -4.61
CA ASP A 45 25.82 -13.26 -3.61
C ASP A 45 24.29 -13.09 -3.55
N ASP A 46 23.74 -12.04 -4.18
CA ASP A 46 22.29 -11.84 -4.30
C ASP A 46 21.68 -12.75 -5.39
N PHE A 47 22.52 -13.40 -6.21
CA PHE A 47 22.09 -14.35 -7.21
C PHE A 47 22.08 -15.77 -6.64
N ASP A 48 20.91 -16.40 -6.63
CA ASP A 48 20.78 -17.83 -6.31
C ASP A 48 21.69 -18.67 -7.23
N TYR A 49 22.50 -19.57 -6.65
CA TYR A 49 23.40 -20.50 -7.37
C TYR A 49 22.77 -21.18 -8.62
N PRO A 50 21.48 -21.57 -8.62
CA PRO A 50 20.74 -22.01 -9.81
C PRO A 50 20.80 -21.10 -11.04
N MET A 51 21.12 -19.82 -10.88
CA MET A 51 21.21 -18.83 -11.95
C MET A 51 22.64 -18.62 -12.47
N SER A 52 23.65 -19.17 -11.79
CA SER A 52 25.07 -19.02 -12.15
C SER A 52 25.43 -19.74 -13.47
N SER A 53 26.48 -19.26 -14.14
CA SER A 53 27.04 -19.93 -15.34
C SER A 53 27.45 -21.37 -15.05
N ASP A 54 27.99 -21.59 -13.85
CA ASP A 54 28.59 -22.86 -13.46
C ASP A 54 27.52 -23.92 -13.20
N PHE A 55 26.41 -23.52 -12.56
CA PHE A 55 25.25 -24.38 -12.40
C PHE A 55 24.60 -24.72 -13.75
N ARG A 56 24.46 -23.74 -14.65
CA ARG A 56 23.88 -23.97 -15.99
C ARG A 56 24.73 -24.92 -16.83
N ALA A 57 26.06 -24.80 -16.75
CA ALA A 57 26.98 -25.72 -17.39
C ALA A 57 26.86 -27.14 -16.83
N ALA A 58 26.86 -27.29 -15.49
CA ALA A 58 26.69 -28.59 -14.85
C ALA A 58 25.31 -29.22 -15.15
N SER A 59 24.23 -28.42 -15.16
CA SER A 59 22.89 -28.88 -15.51
C SER A 59 22.79 -29.36 -16.96
N PHE A 60 23.47 -28.69 -17.90
CA PHE A 60 23.52 -29.11 -19.30
C PHE A 60 24.21 -30.47 -19.44
N GLU A 61 25.35 -30.66 -18.78
CA GLU A 61 26.08 -31.93 -18.80
C GLU A 61 25.26 -33.09 -18.23
N TYR A 62 24.47 -32.85 -17.17
CA TYR A 62 23.65 -33.87 -16.54
C TYR A 62 22.33 -34.17 -17.25
N CYS A 63 21.66 -33.15 -17.80
CA CYS A 63 20.30 -33.28 -18.34
C CYS A 63 20.24 -33.28 -19.87
N GLY A 64 21.33 -32.91 -20.55
CA GLY A 64 21.41 -32.84 -22.02
C GLY A 64 20.53 -31.76 -22.66
N GLN A 65 19.87 -30.92 -21.86
CA GLN A 65 19.06 -29.80 -22.32
C GLN A 65 19.80 -28.50 -22.03
N ALA A 66 20.09 -27.74 -23.09
CA ALA A 66 20.65 -26.40 -22.94
C ALA A 66 19.64 -25.55 -22.19
N ASP A 67 20.08 -24.90 -21.11
CA ASP A 67 19.29 -23.85 -20.49
C ASP A 67 18.99 -22.81 -21.57
N THR A 68 17.72 -22.68 -21.97
CA THR A 68 17.29 -21.75 -23.01
C THR A 68 17.52 -20.29 -22.61
N GLY A 69 18.01 -20.06 -21.39
CA GLY A 69 17.77 -18.83 -20.66
C GLY A 69 16.28 -18.70 -20.40
N ALA A 70 15.91 -17.90 -19.42
CA ALA A 70 14.54 -17.43 -19.40
C ALA A 70 14.35 -16.54 -20.65
N ILE A 71 13.90 -17.13 -21.75
CA ILE A 71 13.24 -16.39 -22.83
C ILE A 71 11.91 -15.99 -22.21
N HIS A 72 11.94 -14.99 -21.34
CA HIS A 72 10.74 -14.28 -20.96
C HIS A 72 10.27 -13.66 -22.27
N GLN A 73 9.23 -14.25 -22.87
CA GLN A 73 8.39 -13.51 -23.80
C GLN A 73 8.15 -12.18 -23.11
N ALA A 74 8.53 -11.07 -23.74
CA ALA A 74 8.34 -9.75 -23.17
C ALA A 74 6.87 -9.66 -22.75
N LEU A 75 6.61 -9.81 -21.45
CA LEU A 75 5.28 -9.64 -20.91
C LEU A 75 4.89 -8.24 -21.38
N PRO A 76 3.69 -8.05 -21.96
CA PRO A 76 3.25 -6.73 -22.37
C PRO A 76 3.49 -5.81 -21.18
N LEU A 77 4.30 -4.76 -21.40
CA LEU A 77 4.62 -3.74 -20.39
C LEU A 77 3.34 -3.44 -19.64
N GLU A 78 3.24 -3.92 -18.40
CA GLU A 78 2.10 -3.62 -17.57
C GLU A 78 2.05 -2.10 -17.53
N GLN A 79 1.00 -1.52 -18.11
CA GLN A 79 0.79 -0.08 -18.05
C GLN A 79 0.95 0.31 -16.58
N PRO A 80 1.67 1.41 -16.27
CA PRO A 80 1.90 1.80 -14.89
C PRO A 80 0.54 1.88 -14.19
N THR A 81 0.26 0.87 -13.38
CA THR A 81 -0.97 0.85 -12.60
C THR A 81 -0.71 1.83 -11.48
N THR A 82 -1.32 3.01 -11.56
CA THR A 82 -1.40 3.93 -10.44
C THR A 82 -2.03 3.17 -9.27
N ARG A 83 -1.19 2.64 -8.39
CA ARG A 83 -1.59 2.07 -7.11
C ARG A 83 -1.66 3.22 -6.14
N GLU A 84 -2.87 3.59 -5.73
CA GLU A 84 -3.08 4.50 -4.61
C GLU A 84 -2.60 3.83 -3.33
N VAL A 85 -1.37 4.14 -2.90
CA VAL A 85 -0.84 3.70 -1.61
C VAL A 85 -1.32 4.68 -0.53
N ILE A 86 -2.44 4.36 0.10
CA ILE A 86 -2.97 5.14 1.23
C ILE A 86 -2.19 4.75 2.49
N HIS A 87 -1.20 5.56 2.87
CA HIS A 87 -0.51 5.41 4.15
C HIS A 87 -1.43 5.84 5.30
N ARG A 88 -2.03 4.86 5.98
CA ARG A 88 -2.78 5.09 7.23
C ARG A 88 -1.81 5.05 8.40
N HIS A 89 -1.23 6.20 8.75
CA HIS A 89 -0.50 6.36 9.99
C HIS A 89 -1.49 6.61 11.13
N SER A 90 -2.16 5.56 11.59
CA SER A 90 -2.69 5.60 12.94
C SER A 90 -1.57 5.07 13.85
N ASP A 91 -0.98 5.93 14.68
CA ASP A 91 -0.15 5.53 15.84
C ASP A 91 -0.97 4.79 16.91
N MET A 92 -2.14 4.29 16.53
CA MET A 92 -3.13 3.66 17.38
C MET A 92 -2.65 2.25 17.67
N SER A 93 -2.43 1.97 18.95
CA SER A 93 -2.04 0.65 19.39
C SER A 93 -3.12 -0.37 19.00
N GLN A 94 -2.74 -1.64 18.77
CA GLN A 94 -3.71 -2.70 18.49
C GLN A 94 -4.81 -2.81 19.57
N ARG A 95 -4.47 -2.45 20.82
CA ARG A 95 -5.41 -2.42 21.94
C ARG A 95 -6.47 -1.34 21.77
N ASP A 96 -6.08 -0.14 21.36
CA ASP A 96 -7.00 0.97 21.14
C ASP A 96 -7.92 0.71 19.95
N PHE A 97 -7.40 0.08 18.89
CA PHE A 97 -8.20 -0.36 17.76
C PHE A 97 -9.25 -1.42 18.14
N ALA A 98 -8.85 -2.39 18.98
CA ALA A 98 -9.77 -3.42 19.47
C ALA A 98 -10.90 -2.82 20.32
N LEU A 99 -10.58 -1.87 21.21
CA LEU A 99 -11.56 -1.14 22.00
C LEU A 99 -12.55 -0.35 21.13
N LEU A 100 -12.06 0.36 20.11
CA LEU A 100 -12.91 1.08 19.17
C LEU A 100 -13.88 0.15 18.44
N LYS A 101 -13.40 -1.03 18.02
CA LYS A 101 -14.24 -2.02 17.35
C LYS A 101 -15.32 -2.60 18.27
N GLU A 102 -15.01 -2.76 19.55
CA GLU A 102 -15.97 -3.21 20.56
C GLU A 102 -17.06 -2.15 20.82
N HIS A 103 -16.66 -0.88 20.95
CA HIS A 103 -17.59 0.24 21.10
C HIS A 103 -18.51 0.43 19.88
N ASP A 104 -18.00 0.27 18.66
CA ASP A 104 -18.80 0.33 17.43
C ASP A 104 -19.91 -0.74 17.40
N ASN A 105 -19.60 -1.96 17.85
CA ASN A 105 -20.60 -3.03 17.96
C ASN A 105 -21.69 -2.71 18.98
N ILE A 106 -21.31 -2.12 20.12
CA ILE A 106 -22.27 -1.70 21.16
C ILE A 106 -23.20 -0.60 20.63
N ILE A 107 -22.65 0.40 19.94
CA ILE A 107 -23.43 1.51 19.35
C ILE A 107 -24.42 0.96 18.32
N LYS A 108 -23.97 0.09 17.40
CA LYS A 108 -24.86 -0.57 16.42
C LYS A 108 -25.99 -1.34 17.08
N TYR A 109 -25.68 -2.06 18.16
CA TYR A 109 -26.69 -2.77 18.94
C TYR A 109 -27.72 -1.84 19.57
N LEU A 110 -27.28 -0.73 20.19
CA LEU A 110 -28.18 0.26 20.80
C LEU A 110 -29.07 0.95 19.76
N LEU A 111 -28.50 1.36 18.62
CA LEU A 111 -29.26 1.92 17.50
C LEU A 111 -30.31 0.93 16.96
N SER A 112 -29.98 -0.37 16.93
CA SER A 112 -30.94 -1.40 16.52
C SER A 112 -32.10 -1.55 17.50
N LYS A 113 -31.86 -1.35 18.80
CA LYS A 113 -32.90 -1.38 19.84
C LYS A 113 -33.80 -0.16 19.78
N GLU A 114 -33.24 1.01 19.53
CA GLU A 114 -33.99 2.26 19.39
C GLU A 114 -34.95 2.19 18.20
N LYS A 115 -34.45 1.77 17.02
CA LYS A 115 -35.30 1.52 15.84
C LYS A 115 -36.42 0.50 16.09
N ARG A 116 -36.19 -0.51 16.92
CA ARG A 116 -37.23 -1.49 17.29
C ARG A 116 -38.28 -0.90 18.24
N LYS A 117 -37.89 0.07 19.09
CA LYS A 117 -38.82 0.79 19.97
C LYS A 117 -39.66 1.80 19.21
N GLU A 118 -39.07 2.57 18.30
CA GLU A 118 -39.79 3.48 17.40
C GLU A 118 -40.85 2.72 16.61
N LYS A 119 -40.46 1.62 15.95
CA LYS A 119 -41.42 0.76 15.25
C LYS A 119 -42.55 0.27 16.15
N ARG A 120 -42.30 -0.04 17.43
CA ARG A 120 -43.36 -0.49 18.34
C ARG A 120 -44.28 0.64 18.80
N GLN A 121 -43.79 1.89 18.85
CA GLN A 121 -44.61 3.05 19.17
C GLN A 121 -45.52 3.44 18.00
N ASP A 122 -45.07 3.27 16.75
CA ASP A 122 -45.90 3.54 15.56
C ASP A 122 -47.07 2.57 15.37
N TYR A 123 -47.10 1.45 16.11
CA TYR A 123 -48.17 0.44 16.07
C TYR A 123 -49.28 0.68 17.11
N TYR A 124 -49.17 1.68 17.98
CA TYR A 124 -50.17 2.06 18.99
C TYR A 124 -50.63 3.50 18.77
#